data_AF-A0A139AAQ7-F1
#
_entry.id   AF-A0A139AAQ7-F1
#
_cell.length_a   1.000
_cell.length_b   1.000
_cell.length_c   1.000
_cell.angle_alpha   90.00
_cell.angle_beta   90.00
_cell.angle_gamma   90.00
#
_symmetry.space_group_name_H-M   'P 1'
#
loop_
_entity.id
_entity.type
_entity.pdbx_description
1 polymer ?
#
loop_
_entity_poly.entity_id
_entity_poly.type
_entity_poly.pdbx_seq_one_letter_code
_entity_poly.pdbx_strand_id
1 'polypeptide(L)'
;MAAKYMEPEELAKMVKNKSLVSGRDYVIVDVRDEDFAGGHIPNARNIPSHEFLDATLDYVPALENTPRVIFHCALSQVRGPKCAKRFAGTLNELRAEKRALGKEQPVPEVYILRNGFEGWDQLYGNDKELVER
;
A
#
# COMPACT_ATOMS: atom_id res chain seq x y z
N MET A 1 2.59 13.41 8.41
CA MET A 1 1.45 12.46 8.44
C MET A 1 1.93 11.11 8.93
N ALA A 2 1.14 10.35 9.70
CA ALA A 2 1.53 9.03 10.20
C ALA A 2 0.71 7.94 9.49
N ALA A 3 1.36 6.81 9.16
CA ALA A 3 0.68 5.64 8.64
C ALA A 3 -0.18 5.00 9.75
N LYS A 4 -1.38 4.56 9.40
CA LYS A 4 -2.31 3.87 10.32
C LYS A 4 -2.32 2.37 10.03
N TYR A 5 -2.64 1.53 11.01
CA TYR A 5 -2.93 0.13 10.70
C TYR A 5 -4.36 -0.01 10.19
N MET A 6 -4.54 -0.89 9.20
CA MET A 6 -5.83 -1.30 8.65
C MET A 6 -6.03 -2.78 8.95
N GLU A 7 -7.23 -3.16 9.41
CA GLU A 7 -7.56 -4.55 9.68
C GLU A 7 -7.85 -5.32 8.37
N PRO A 8 -7.54 -6.62 8.29
CA PRO A 8 -7.80 -7.43 7.09
C PRO A 8 -9.26 -7.38 6.63
N GLU A 9 -10.22 -7.35 7.54
CA GLU A 9 -11.64 -7.31 7.24
C GLU A 9 -12.05 -5.99 6.57
N GLU A 10 -11.40 -4.88 6.93
CA GLU A 10 -11.64 -3.57 6.32
C GLU A 10 -11.13 -3.57 4.87
N LEU A 11 -9.92 -4.07 4.65
CA LEU A 11 -9.35 -4.19 3.30
C LEU A 11 -10.14 -5.19 2.44
N ALA A 12 -10.59 -6.31 2.99
CA ALA A 12 -11.40 -7.29 2.26
C ALA A 12 -12.73 -6.70 1.78
N LYS A 13 -13.41 -5.90 2.62
CA LYS A 13 -14.62 -5.18 2.21
C LYS A 13 -14.33 -4.20 1.07
N MET A 14 -13.19 -3.51 1.13
CA MET A 14 -12.76 -2.58 0.10
C MET A 14 -12.45 -3.29 -1.23
N VAL A 15 -11.72 -4.41 -1.20
CA VAL A 15 -11.38 -5.20 -2.39
C VAL A 15 -12.62 -5.78 -3.06
N LYS A 16 -13.59 -6.26 -2.28
CA LYS A 16 -14.88 -6.79 -2.81
C LYS A 16 -15.85 -5.72 -3.27
N ASN A 17 -15.61 -4.46 -2.92
CA ASN A 17 -16.53 -3.39 -3.27
C ASN A 17 -16.34 -2.95 -4.73
N LYS A 18 -17.27 -3.38 -5.60
CA LYS A 18 -17.27 -3.06 -7.03
C LYS A 18 -17.38 -1.56 -7.36
N SER A 19 -17.76 -0.71 -6.40
CA SER A 19 -17.76 0.75 -6.61
C SER A 19 -16.36 1.37 -6.47
N LEU A 20 -15.40 0.65 -5.88
CA LEU A 20 -14.03 1.10 -5.68
C LEU A 20 -13.12 0.45 -6.72
N VAL A 21 -12.28 1.26 -7.34
CA VAL A 21 -11.37 0.85 -8.41
C VAL A 21 -9.93 0.89 -7.92
N SER A 22 -9.25 -0.26 -7.95
CA SER A 22 -7.81 -0.34 -7.66
C SER A 22 -7.01 0.54 -8.64
N GLY A 23 -6.03 1.28 -8.12
CA GLY A 23 -5.23 2.26 -8.87
C GLY A 23 -5.89 3.62 -9.08
N ARG A 24 -7.18 3.78 -8.76
CA ARG A 24 -7.87 5.07 -8.76
C ARG A 24 -8.30 5.50 -7.37
N ASP A 25 -9.02 4.63 -6.66
CA ASP A 25 -9.63 4.93 -5.36
C ASP A 25 -8.77 4.42 -4.20
N TYR A 26 -8.03 3.33 -4.42
CA TYR A 26 -7.04 2.77 -3.49
C TYR A 26 -5.94 2.04 -4.26
N VAL A 27 -4.78 1.85 -3.63
CA VAL A 27 -3.70 1.02 -4.16
C VAL A 27 -3.10 0.18 -3.05
N ILE A 28 -2.89 -1.10 -3.33
CA ILE A 28 -2.22 -2.04 -2.44
C ILE A 28 -0.78 -2.17 -2.92
N VAL A 29 0.18 -1.89 -2.05
CA VAL A 29 1.62 -1.97 -2.31
C VAL A 29 2.17 -3.12 -1.50
N ASP A 30 2.50 -4.20 -2.19
CA ASP A 30 3.12 -5.38 -1.60
C ASP A 30 4.63 -5.27 -1.71
N VAL A 31 5.30 -5.07 -0.57
CA VAL A 31 6.75 -4.86 -0.52
C VAL A 31 7.56 -6.13 -0.25
N ARG A 32 6.93 -7.28 -0.45
CA ARG A 32 7.57 -8.60 -0.52
C ARG A 32 8.49 -8.74 -1.73
N ASP A 33 9.42 -9.68 -1.64
CA ASP A 33 10.38 -10.03 -2.67
C ASP A 33 10.01 -11.39 -3.27
N GLU A 34 10.81 -12.43 -3.06
CA GLU A 34 10.56 -13.78 -3.58
C GLU A 34 9.28 -14.39 -2.99
N ASP A 35 8.91 -13.94 -1.78
CA ASP A 35 7.70 -14.36 -1.07
C ASP A 35 6.39 -13.80 -1.66
N PHE A 36 6.43 -13.05 -2.77
CA PHE A 36 5.24 -12.57 -3.50
C PHE A 36 4.57 -13.66 -4.38
N ALA A 37 5.37 -14.53 -5.01
CA ALA A 37 4.88 -15.47 -6.02
C ALA A 37 3.98 -16.59 -5.47
N GLY A 38 4.03 -16.86 -4.16
CA GLY A 38 3.21 -17.90 -3.52
C GLY A 38 1.74 -17.53 -3.30
N GLY A 39 1.36 -16.31 -3.66
CA GLY A 39 0.01 -15.78 -3.53
C GLY A 39 0.05 -14.32 -3.10
N HIS A 40 -0.89 -13.53 -3.61
CA HIS A 40 -0.97 -12.10 -3.31
C HIS A 40 -2.42 -11.58 -3.34
N ILE A 41 -2.62 -10.38 -2.79
CA ILE A 41 -3.92 -9.72 -2.83
C ILE A 41 -4.19 -9.26 -4.28
N PRO A 42 -5.37 -9.51 -4.86
CA PRO A 42 -5.68 -9.14 -6.23
C PRO A 42 -5.41 -7.67 -6.53
N ASN A 43 -4.81 -7.40 -7.69
CA ASN A 43 -4.41 -6.06 -8.14
C ASN A 43 -3.38 -5.35 -7.25
N ALA A 44 -2.68 -6.07 -6.36
CA ALA A 44 -1.56 -5.50 -5.62
C ALA A 44 -0.39 -5.17 -6.55
N ARG A 45 0.24 -4.02 -6.34
CA ARG A 45 1.49 -3.65 -6.99
C ARG A 45 2.65 -4.21 -6.18
N ASN A 46 3.35 -5.20 -6.72
CA ASN A 46 4.57 -5.69 -6.10
C ASN A 46 5.72 -4.70 -6.33
N ILE A 47 6.26 -4.14 -5.24
CA ILE A 47 7.41 -3.25 -5.26
C ILE A 47 8.30 -3.65 -4.08
N PRO A 48 9.29 -4.53 -4.30
CA PRO A 48 10.13 -5.04 -3.23
C PRO A 48 10.71 -3.95 -2.33
N SER A 49 10.74 -4.20 -1.03
CA SER A 49 11.07 -3.14 -0.05
C SER A 49 12.43 -2.49 -0.27
N HIS A 50 13.42 -3.21 -0.78
CA HIS A 50 14.74 -2.64 -1.08
C HIS A 50 14.65 -1.67 -2.27
N GLU A 51 14.01 -2.07 -3.38
CA GLU A 51 13.77 -1.20 -4.53
C GLU A 51 12.97 0.05 -4.15
N PHE A 52 11.90 -0.12 -3.37
CA PHE A 52 11.07 0.99 -2.92
C PHE A 52 11.88 2.02 -2.10
N LEU A 53 12.75 1.54 -1.21
CA LEU A 53 13.54 2.41 -0.34
C LEU A 53 14.68 3.10 -1.09
N ASP A 54 15.27 2.44 -2.07
CA ASP A 54 16.35 2.99 -2.90
C ASP A 54 15.82 4.03 -3.89
N ALA A 55 14.63 3.80 -4.48
CA ALA A 55 14.02 4.65 -5.49
C ALA A 55 12.72 5.32 -5.02
N THR A 56 12.63 5.70 -3.75
CA THR A 56 11.38 6.26 -3.17
C THR A 56 10.85 7.47 -3.95
N LEU A 57 11.74 8.32 -4.47
CA LEU A 57 11.37 9.52 -5.22
C LEU A 57 10.70 9.20 -6.56
N ASP A 58 10.92 8.01 -7.12
CA ASP A 58 10.28 7.58 -8.36
C ASP A 58 8.89 6.98 -8.10
N TYR A 59 8.72 6.28 -6.97
CA TYR A 59 7.45 5.63 -6.63
C TYR A 59 6.43 6.58 -5.99
N VAL A 60 6.86 7.55 -5.18
CA VAL A 60 5.92 8.44 -4.48
C VAL A 60 5.02 9.22 -5.45
N PRO A 61 5.53 9.86 -6.52
CA PRO A 61 4.69 10.57 -7.49
C PRO A 61 3.68 9.66 -8.22
N ALA A 62 4.02 8.39 -8.39
CA ALA A 62 3.11 7.42 -9.02
C ALA A 62 1.96 6.99 -8.11
N LEU A 63 2.11 7.12 -6.79
CA LEU A 63 1.13 6.65 -5.80
C LEU A 63 0.39 7.81 -5.10
N GLU A 64 0.95 9.02 -5.07
CA GLU A 64 0.42 10.16 -4.32
C GLU A 64 -0.98 10.62 -4.76
N ASN A 65 -1.38 10.32 -6.00
CA ASN A 65 -2.68 10.70 -6.55
C ASN A 65 -3.79 9.70 -6.20
N THR A 66 -3.46 8.57 -5.57
CA THR A 66 -4.45 7.58 -5.15
C THR A 66 -4.90 7.87 -3.72
N PRO A 67 -6.21 8.06 -3.45
CA PRO A 67 -6.69 8.50 -2.13
C PRO A 67 -6.28 7.61 -0.95
N ARG A 68 -6.06 6.31 -1.17
CA ARG A 68 -5.64 5.36 -0.13
C ARG A 68 -4.48 4.52 -0.62
N VAL A 69 -3.38 4.50 0.13
CA VAL A 69 -2.18 3.71 -0.17
C VAL A 69 -1.96 2.74 0.97
N ILE A 70 -2.09 1.44 0.69
CA ILE A 70 -2.02 0.37 1.70
C ILE A 70 -0.74 -0.41 1.48
N PHE A 71 0.22 -0.30 2.40
CA PHE A 71 1.44 -1.08 2.38
C PHE A 71 1.29 -2.38 3.16
N HIS A 72 1.92 -3.45 2.69
CA HIS A 72 2.11 -4.65 3.48
C HIS A 72 3.36 -5.43 3.07
N CYS A 73 3.78 -6.37 3.92
CA CYS A 73 4.76 -7.40 3.53
C CYS A 73 4.24 -8.78 3.97
N ALA A 74 5.10 -9.74 4.29
CA ALA A 74 4.68 -11.03 4.85
C ALA A 74 3.91 -10.89 6.17
N LEU A 75 4.53 -10.27 7.19
CA LEU A 75 3.95 -10.09 8.52
C LEU A 75 3.58 -8.63 8.86
N SER A 76 3.96 -7.67 8.00
CA SER A 76 3.85 -6.22 8.25
C SER A 76 4.50 -5.72 9.55
N GLN A 77 5.60 -6.35 10.00
CA GLN A 77 6.32 -5.94 11.21
C GLN A 77 7.57 -5.09 10.94
N VAL A 78 8.18 -5.24 9.76
CA VAL A 78 9.46 -4.57 9.41
C VAL A 78 9.37 -3.87 8.05
N ARG A 79 9.36 -4.64 6.94
CA ARG A 79 9.42 -4.12 5.56
C ARG A 79 8.25 -3.17 5.27
N GLY A 80 7.01 -3.61 5.54
CA GLY A 80 5.78 -2.82 5.34
C GLY A 80 5.79 -1.48 6.10
N PRO A 81 5.91 -1.47 7.43
CA PRO A 81 5.96 -0.23 8.22
C PRO A 81 7.11 0.71 7.82
N LYS A 82 8.28 0.17 7.49
CA LYS A 82 9.44 0.96 7.04
C LYS A 82 9.14 1.68 5.72
N CYS A 83 8.57 0.97 4.75
CA CYS A 83 8.19 1.55 3.45
C CYS A 83 7.07 2.58 3.60
N ALA A 84 6.03 2.28 4.39
CA ALA A 84 4.94 3.23 4.67
C ALA A 84 5.44 4.53 5.33
N LYS A 85 6.35 4.42 6.29
CA LYS A 85 6.98 5.58 6.94
C LYS A 85 7.81 6.39 5.95
N ARG A 86 8.62 5.71 5.11
CA ARG A 86 9.46 6.36 4.10
C ARG A 86 8.61 7.07 3.03
N PHE A 87 7.54 6.43 2.57
CA PHE A 87 6.54 7.02 1.68
C PHE A 87 5.93 8.28 2.30
N ALA A 88 5.38 8.17 3.52
CA ALA A 88 4.71 9.27 4.18
C ALA A 88 5.65 10.46 4.45
N GLY A 89 6.93 10.22 4.74
CA GLY A 89 7.95 11.26 4.89
C GLY A 89 8.20 12.01 3.58
N THR A 90 8.55 11.27 2.53
CA THR A 90 8.86 11.81 1.20
C THR A 90 7.66 12.54 0.59
N LEU A 91 6.44 12.01 0.78
CA LEU A 91 5.21 12.67 0.37
C LEU A 91 5.03 14.03 1.03
N ASN A 92 5.36 14.18 2.32
CA ASN A 92 5.25 15.49 2.99
C ASN A 92 6.26 16.49 2.41
N GLU A 93 7.48 16.05 2.09
CA GLU A 93 8.53 16.87 1.48
C GLU A 93 8.09 17.39 0.11
N LEU A 94 7.72 16.49 -0.80
CA LEU A 94 7.27 16.84 -2.15
C LEU A 94 6.02 17.74 -2.14
N ARG A 95 5.11 17.51 -1.18
CA ARG A 95 3.92 18.35 -1.02
C ARG A 95 4.22 19.75 -0.50
N ALA A 96 5.22 19.91 0.37
CA ALA A 96 5.63 21.22 0.85
C ALA A 96 6.10 22.10 -0.32
N GLU A 97 6.88 21.52 -1.24
CA GLU A 97 7.31 22.17 -2.48
C GLU A 97 6.13 22.54 -3.37
N LYS A 98 5.21 21.60 -3.64
CA LYS A 98 4.01 21.87 -4.45
C LYS A 98 3.11 22.95 -3.85
N ARG A 99 2.96 22.97 -2.51
CA ARG A 99 2.20 24.00 -1.80
C ARG A 99 2.84 25.38 -1.98
N ALA A 100 4.17 25.46 -1.91
CA ALA A 100 4.89 26.71 -2.18
C ALA A 100 4.67 27.21 -3.63
N LEU A 101 4.38 26.30 -4.56
CA LEU A 101 4.00 26.59 -5.95
C LEU A 101 2.49 26.83 -6.16
N GLY A 102 1.69 26.92 -5.08
CA GLY A 102 0.24 27.12 -5.16
C GLY A 102 -0.55 25.92 -5.69
N LYS A 103 0.08 24.74 -5.81
CA LYS A 103 -0.58 23.51 -6.24
C LYS A 103 -1.05 22.72 -5.03
N GLU A 104 -2.32 22.89 -4.68
CA GLU A 104 -2.95 22.10 -3.63
C GLU A 104 -3.45 20.76 -4.21
N GLN A 105 -3.10 19.66 -3.57
CA GLN A 105 -3.50 18.30 -3.98
C GLN A 105 -4.14 17.58 -2.79
N PRO A 106 -5.14 16.71 -3.01
CA PRO A 106 -5.65 15.82 -1.97
C PRO A 106 -4.52 15.04 -1.32
N VAL A 107 -4.57 14.82 0.00
CA VAL A 107 -3.55 14.01 0.68
C VAL A 107 -4.04 12.57 0.74
N PRO A 108 -3.25 11.59 0.26
CA PRO A 108 -3.61 10.19 0.40
C PRO A 108 -3.53 9.77 1.87
N GLU A 109 -4.46 8.92 2.29
CA GLU A 109 -4.37 8.18 3.54
C GLU A 109 -3.41 7.00 3.37
N VAL A 110 -2.45 6.88 4.30
CA VAL A 110 -1.43 5.83 4.27
C VAL A 110 -1.74 4.79 5.32
N TYR A 111 -1.82 3.53 4.90
CA TYR A 111 -2.13 2.39 5.75
C TYR A 111 -1.04 1.32 5.72
N ILE A 112 -1.02 0.51 6.78
CA ILE A 112 -0.25 -0.72 6.88
C ILE A 112 -1.27 -1.84 7.16
N LEU A 113 -1.33 -2.86 6.30
CA LEU A 113 -2.19 -4.02 6.56
C LEU A 113 -1.69 -4.78 7.78
N ARG A 114 -2.53 -4.92 8.82
CA ARG A 114 -2.18 -5.69 10.01
C ARG A 114 -1.94 -7.16 9.65
N ASN A 115 -0.93 -7.76 10.28
CA ASN A 115 -0.49 -9.15 10.10
C ASN A 115 0.00 -9.52 8.68
N GLY A 116 0.08 -8.54 7.78
CA GLY A 116 0.60 -8.72 6.43
C GLY A 116 -0.14 -9.77 5.60
N PHE A 117 0.53 -10.29 4.58
CA PHE A 117 -0.04 -11.30 3.70
C PHE A 117 -0.24 -12.65 4.39
N GLU A 118 0.60 -13.03 5.36
CA GLU A 118 0.40 -14.30 6.08
C GLU A 118 -0.92 -14.31 6.86
N GLY A 119 -1.20 -13.22 7.60
CA GLY A 119 -2.49 -13.07 8.28
C GLY A 119 -3.66 -13.00 7.30
N TRP A 120 -3.45 -12.38 6.13
CA TRP A 120 -4.45 -12.32 5.06
C TRP A 120 -4.77 -13.71 4.49
N ASP A 121 -3.76 -14.50 4.12
CA ASP A 121 -3.92 -15.83 3.54
C ASP A 121 -4.52 -16.82 4.55
N GLN A 122 -4.21 -16.70 5.85
CA GLN A 122 -4.87 -17.47 6.90
C GLN A 122 -6.39 -17.22 6.95
N LEU A 123 -6.83 -15.98 6.73
CA LEU A 123 -8.24 -15.60 6.78
C LEU A 123 -8.96 -15.88 5.45
N TYR A 124 -8.30 -15.64 4.32
CA TYR A 124 -8.93 -15.54 3.00
C TYR A 124 -8.29 -16.41 1.92
N GLY A 125 -7.34 -17.28 2.24
CA GLY A 125 -6.61 -18.11 1.26
C GLY A 125 -7.45 -19.09 0.45
N ASN A 126 -8.73 -19.29 0.80
CA ASN A 126 -9.69 -20.09 0.03
C ASN A 126 -10.62 -19.24 -0.85
N ASP A 127 -10.54 -17.91 -0.74
CA ASP A 127 -11.38 -16.96 -1.43
C ASP A 127 -10.64 -16.38 -2.65
N LYS A 128 -11.04 -16.83 -3.84
CA LYS A 128 -10.42 -16.43 -5.11
C LYS A 128 -10.64 -14.95 -5.47
N GLU A 129 -11.58 -14.28 -4.82
CA GLU A 129 -11.77 -12.83 -4.98
C GLU A 129 -10.81 -12.01 -4.11
N LEU A 130 -10.15 -12.65 -3.13
CA LEU A 130 -9.27 -12.00 -2.15
C LEU A 130 -7.82 -12.49 -2.21
N VAL A 131 -7.55 -13.63 -2.84
CA VAL A 131 -6.20 -14.15 -3.06
C VAL A 131 -6.04 -14.64 -4.49
N GLU A 132 -5.05 -14.08 -5.19
CA GLU A 132 -4.58 -14.51 -6.50
C GLU A 132 -3.38 -15.45 -6.32
N ARG A 133 -3.40 -16.58 -7.04
CA ARG A 133 -2.36 -17.62 -7.02
C ARG A 133 -1.95 -17.97 -8.45
#